data_AF-A0AAV4D6C7-F1
#
_entry.id   AF-A0AAV4D6C7-F1
#
_cell.length_a   1.000
_cell.length_b   1.000
_cell.length_c   1.000
_cell.angle_alpha   90.00
_cell.angle_beta   90.00
_cell.angle_gamma   90.00
#
_symmetry.space_group_name_H-M   'P 1'
#
loop_
_entity.id
_entity.type
_entity.pdbx_description
1 polymer ?
#
loop_
_entity_poly.entity_id
_entity_poly.type
_entity_poly.pdbx_seq_one_letter_code
_entity_poly.pdbx_strand_id
1 'polypeptide(L)'
;MSVSPFAGWSPLKKFLMISSKGSAKVADRSPFKIHRELKSILGDGTIEVTKLGSGDLMVELKSNDQAKKLGAMATFLDIPVTVSPHKSLNSSKGVIRSRDLWCCSEEEMVEELSGVTHARRIKNKPFFATKLRFSKLVRQLLLKSIKRFQCERLLVLSNLSFE
;
A
#
# COMPACT_ATOMS: atom_id res chain seq x y z
N MET A 1 -16.64 12.91 17.24
CA MET A 1 -16.79 12.20 15.96
C MET A 1 -15.57 12.53 15.12
N SER A 2 -14.52 11.71 15.19
CA SER A 2 -13.32 11.89 14.37
C SER A 2 -13.65 11.43 12.95
N VAL A 3 -13.97 12.39 12.08
CA VAL A 3 -14.00 12.15 10.64
C VAL A 3 -12.55 11.92 10.21
N SER A 4 -12.20 10.67 9.95
CA SER A 4 -10.91 10.33 9.35
C SER A 4 -10.85 11.02 7.98
N PRO A 5 -9.75 11.74 7.65
CA PRO A 5 -9.67 12.57 6.44
C PRO A 5 -9.60 11.77 5.12
N PHE A 6 -9.88 10.47 5.16
CA PHE A 6 -9.75 9.51 4.07
C PHE A 6 -11.10 8.86 3.67
N ALA A 7 -12.23 9.52 3.94
CA ALA A 7 -13.58 9.00 3.65
C ALA A 7 -13.89 8.72 2.15
N GLY A 8 -12.94 8.92 1.23
CA GLY A 8 -13.05 8.61 -0.20
C GLY A 8 -12.17 7.45 -0.68
N TRP A 9 -11.41 6.79 0.19
CA TRP A 9 -10.66 5.59 -0.19
C TRP A 9 -11.57 4.37 0.00
N SER A 10 -11.84 3.66 -1.10
CA SER A 10 -12.57 2.39 -1.05
C SER A 10 -11.91 1.46 -0.03
N PRO A 11 -12.68 0.66 0.73
CA PRO A 11 -12.11 -0.33 1.63
C PRO A 11 -11.27 -1.28 0.78
N LEU A 12 -9.95 -1.10 0.86
CA LEU A 12 -9.02 -1.86 0.04
C LEU A 12 -9.18 -3.35 0.38
N LYS A 13 -9.25 -4.16 -0.66
CA LYS A 13 -9.17 -5.62 -0.57
C LYS A 13 -7.94 -5.98 0.27
N LYS A 14 -8.13 -6.85 1.26
CA LYS A 14 -7.06 -7.23 2.19
C LYS A 14 -6.48 -8.56 1.77
N PHE A 15 -5.16 -8.62 1.62
CA PHE A 15 -4.44 -9.83 1.22
C PHE A 15 -3.65 -10.37 2.39
N LEU A 16 -3.99 -11.57 2.86
CA LEU A 16 -3.24 -12.28 3.88
C LEU A 16 -2.56 -13.50 3.28
N MET A 17 -1.35 -13.81 3.76
CA MET A 17 -0.63 -15.04 3.44
C MET A 17 -0.67 -15.97 4.63
N ILE A 18 -1.01 -17.23 4.37
CA ILE A 18 -0.93 -18.34 5.30
C ILE A 18 0.32 -19.15 4.93
N SER A 19 1.33 -19.08 5.79
CA SER A 19 2.59 -19.82 5.62
C SER A 19 2.71 -20.94 6.64
N SER A 20 3.15 -22.12 6.21
CA SER A 20 3.40 -23.25 7.11
C SER A 20 4.71 -23.06 7.87
N LYS A 21 4.72 -23.35 9.18
CA LYS A 21 5.95 -23.33 10.00
C LYS A 21 6.83 -24.59 9.84
N GLY A 22 6.35 -25.60 9.14
CA GLY A 22 7.01 -26.92 9.01
C GLY A 22 7.33 -27.31 7.57
N SER A 23 7.75 -28.57 7.40
CA SER A 23 8.04 -29.16 6.07
C SER A 23 6.78 -29.44 5.25
N ALA A 24 5.64 -29.65 5.91
CA ALA A 24 4.35 -29.89 5.25
C ALA A 24 3.77 -28.58 4.73
N LYS A 25 3.54 -28.52 3.40
CA LYS A 25 3.00 -27.34 2.74
C LYS A 25 1.48 -27.34 2.79
N VAL A 26 0.90 -26.16 2.95
CA VAL A 26 -0.56 -26.00 2.97
C VAL A 26 -1.14 -26.23 1.56
N ALA A 27 -0.39 -25.88 0.52
CA ALA A 27 -0.79 -26.07 -0.87
C ALA A 27 -1.01 -27.55 -1.27
N ASP A 28 -0.36 -28.51 -0.59
CA ASP A 28 -0.47 -29.95 -0.85
C ASP A 28 -1.82 -30.52 -0.38
N ARG A 29 -2.54 -29.79 0.46
CA ARG A 29 -3.89 -30.19 0.89
C ARG A 29 -4.89 -30.04 -0.25
N SER A 30 -5.93 -30.87 -0.21
CA SER A 30 -6.96 -30.86 -1.25
C SER A 30 -7.67 -29.51 -1.27
N PRO A 31 -7.97 -28.97 -2.47
CA PRO A 31 -8.63 -27.67 -2.60
C PRO A 31 -10.00 -27.65 -1.90
N PHE A 32 -10.72 -28.77 -1.89
CA PHE A 32 -12.00 -28.91 -1.19
C PHE A 32 -11.86 -28.80 0.33
N LYS A 33 -10.81 -29.40 0.92
CA LYS A 33 -10.55 -29.28 2.37
C LYS A 33 -10.17 -27.85 2.74
N ILE A 34 -9.28 -27.23 1.94
CA ILE A 34 -8.88 -25.83 2.11
C ILE A 34 -10.11 -24.92 2.07
N HIS A 35 -10.97 -25.08 1.07
CA HIS A 35 -12.18 -24.28 0.92
C HIS A 35 -13.15 -24.47 2.10
N ARG A 36 -13.39 -25.72 2.52
CA ARG A 36 -14.28 -26.03 3.64
C ARG A 36 -13.79 -25.42 4.95
N GLU A 37 -12.48 -25.51 5.22
CA GLU A 37 -11.87 -24.96 6.44
C GLU A 37 -11.95 -23.42 6.45
N LEU A 38 -11.58 -22.78 5.34
CA LEU A 38 -11.68 -21.32 5.22
C LEU A 38 -13.12 -20.84 5.35
N LYS A 39 -14.08 -21.57 4.76
CA LYS A 39 -15.51 -21.28 4.90
C LYS A 39 -15.99 -21.42 6.34
N SER A 40 -15.50 -22.41 7.09
CA SER A 40 -15.80 -22.59 8.51
C SER A 40 -15.33 -21.40 9.35
N ILE A 41 -14.12 -20.89 9.08
CA ILE A 41 -13.52 -19.80 9.85
C ILE A 41 -14.11 -18.44 9.47
N LEU A 42 -14.28 -18.19 8.16
CA LEU A 42 -14.58 -16.87 7.60
C LEU A 42 -16.06 -16.68 7.24
N GLY A 43 -16.87 -17.74 7.27
CA GLY A 43 -18.29 -17.76 6.91
C GLY A 43 -18.55 -17.83 5.39
N ASP A 44 -19.80 -17.60 4.98
CA ASP A 44 -20.24 -17.57 3.56
C ASP A 44 -19.73 -16.35 2.76
N GLY A 45 -18.82 -15.55 3.33
CA GLY A 45 -18.19 -14.46 2.61
C GLY A 45 -17.38 -14.98 1.43
N THR A 46 -17.51 -14.35 0.27
CA THR A 46 -16.71 -14.69 -0.91
C THR A 46 -15.24 -14.38 -0.65
N ILE A 47 -14.44 -15.44 -0.58
CA ILE A 47 -13.00 -15.42 -0.30
C ILE A 47 -12.31 -15.99 -1.54
N GLU A 48 -11.45 -15.21 -2.18
CA GLU A 48 -10.60 -15.71 -3.25
C GLU A 48 -9.32 -16.29 -2.63
N VAL A 49 -8.99 -17.52 -3.04
CA VAL A 49 -7.84 -18.25 -2.50
C VAL A 49 -6.92 -18.61 -3.65
N THR A 50 -5.68 -18.14 -3.59
CA THR A 50 -4.65 -18.42 -4.58
C THR A 50 -3.55 -19.26 -3.94
N LYS A 51 -3.23 -20.41 -4.54
CA LYS A 51 -2.06 -21.22 -4.13
C LYS A 51 -0.80 -20.60 -4.74
N LEU A 52 0.18 -20.31 -3.91
CA LEU A 52 1.48 -19.79 -4.36
C LEU A 52 2.44 -20.96 -4.66
N GLY A 53 3.37 -20.75 -5.59
CA GLY A 53 4.41 -21.74 -5.91
C GLY A 53 5.36 -22.05 -4.74
N SER A 54 5.41 -21.18 -3.72
CA SER A 54 6.14 -21.43 -2.47
C SER A 54 5.53 -22.56 -1.63
N GLY A 55 4.25 -22.88 -1.84
CA GLY A 55 3.47 -23.79 -0.98
C GLY A 55 2.56 -23.09 0.02
N ASP A 56 2.58 -21.75 0.03
CA ASP A 56 1.73 -20.90 0.86
C ASP A 56 0.36 -20.66 0.21
N LEU A 57 -0.60 -20.22 1.01
CA LEU A 57 -1.91 -19.76 0.53
C LEU A 57 -2.02 -18.25 0.65
N MET A 58 -2.41 -17.59 -0.45
CA MET A 58 -2.83 -16.19 -0.44
C MET A 58 -4.35 -16.13 -0.39
N VAL A 59 -4.87 -15.32 0.53
CA VAL A 59 -6.31 -15.17 0.78
C VAL A 59 -6.69 -13.71 0.61
N GLU A 60 -7.61 -13.44 -0.30
CA GLU A 60 -8.23 -12.12 -0.48
C GLU A 60 -9.50 -12.04 0.38
N LEU A 61 -9.55 -11.02 1.23
CA LEU A 61 -10.63 -10.79 2.18
C LEU A 61 -11.35 -9.48 1.87
N LYS A 62 -12.67 -9.50 2.07
CA LYS A 62 -13.55 -8.34 1.82
C LYS A 62 -13.90 -7.58 3.10
N SER A 63 -13.82 -8.23 4.26
CA SER A 63 -14.13 -7.61 5.56
C SER A 63 -12.92 -7.60 6.50
N ASN A 64 -12.85 -6.58 7.36
CA ASN A 64 -11.85 -6.51 8.43
C ASN A 64 -12.06 -7.63 9.47
N ASP A 65 -13.31 -8.00 9.76
CA ASP A 65 -13.63 -9.02 10.76
C ASP A 65 -13.09 -10.39 10.35
N GLN A 66 -13.24 -10.73 9.06
CA GLN A 66 -12.64 -11.93 8.46
C GLN A 66 -11.13 -11.95 8.66
N ALA A 67 -10.51 -10.79 8.51
CA ALA A 67 -9.08 -10.67 8.56
C ALA A 67 -8.53 -10.73 10.00
N LYS A 68 -9.27 -10.23 10.98
CA LYS A 68 -9.01 -10.45 12.42
C LYS A 68 -9.13 -11.94 12.80
N LYS A 69 -10.19 -12.61 12.32
CA LYS A 69 -10.38 -14.06 12.55
C LYS A 69 -9.24 -14.89 11.95
N LEU A 70 -8.85 -14.59 10.71
CA LEU A 70 -7.75 -15.30 10.06
C LEU A 70 -6.41 -15.02 10.74
N GLY A 71 -6.16 -13.77 11.15
CA GLY A 71 -4.93 -13.38 11.85
C GLY A 71 -4.75 -14.06 13.21
N ALA A 72 -5.84 -14.40 13.90
CA ALA A 72 -5.80 -15.10 15.19
C ALA A 72 -5.52 -16.60 15.07
N MET A 73 -5.53 -17.16 13.86
CA MET A 73 -5.37 -18.60 13.62
C MET A 73 -3.90 -19.02 13.71
N ALA A 74 -3.62 -20.01 14.58
CA ALA A 74 -2.28 -20.60 14.72
C ALA A 74 -2.12 -21.94 13.97
N THR A 75 -3.23 -22.61 13.66
CA THR A 75 -3.27 -23.93 13.02
C THR A 75 -4.29 -23.94 11.88
N PHE A 76 -3.95 -24.57 10.77
CA PHE A 76 -4.82 -24.73 9.61
C PHE A 76 -4.68 -26.13 9.04
N LEU A 77 -5.76 -26.91 8.99
CA LEU A 77 -5.76 -28.32 8.55
C LEU A 77 -4.69 -29.17 9.27
N ASP A 78 -4.62 -29.03 10.59
CA ASP A 78 -3.66 -29.68 11.50
C ASP A 78 -2.20 -29.30 11.27
N ILE A 79 -1.93 -28.24 10.49
CA ILE A 79 -0.58 -27.72 10.25
C ILE A 79 -0.41 -26.42 11.05
N PRO A 80 0.68 -26.25 11.81
CA PRO A 80 0.99 -24.97 12.43
C PRO A 80 1.34 -23.95 11.34
N VAL A 81 0.62 -22.83 11.32
CA VAL A 81 0.78 -21.77 10.31
C VAL A 81 1.07 -20.42 10.95
N THR A 82 1.64 -19.52 10.16
CA THR A 82 1.71 -18.08 10.45
C THR A 82 0.87 -17.34 9.43
N VAL A 83 0.01 -16.46 9.90
CA VAL A 83 -0.72 -15.53 9.04
C VAL A 83 0.00 -14.20 9.05
N SER A 84 0.36 -13.71 7.87
CA SER A 84 1.06 -12.43 7.69
C SER A 84 0.43 -11.60 6.58
N PRO A 85 0.44 -10.26 6.67
CA PRO A 85 -0.07 -9.42 5.59
C PRO A 85 0.84 -9.48 4.36
N HIS A 86 0.26 -9.48 3.17
CA HIS A 86 1.02 -9.45 1.94
C HIS A 86 1.68 -8.07 1.71
N LYS A 87 3.01 -8.04 1.62
CA LYS A 87 3.81 -6.80 1.59
C LYS A 87 3.46 -5.85 0.44
N SER A 88 3.25 -6.40 -0.76
CA SER A 88 3.06 -5.58 -1.97
C SER A 88 1.60 -5.36 -2.36
N LEU A 89 0.68 -6.22 -1.92
CA LEU A 89 -0.73 -6.14 -2.35
C LEU A 89 -1.56 -5.31 -1.38
N ASN A 90 -1.11 -5.20 -0.12
CA ASN A 90 -1.69 -4.28 0.86
C ASN A 90 -1.02 -2.90 0.85
N SER A 91 -0.19 -2.61 -0.16
CA SER A 91 0.45 -1.31 -0.33
C SER A 91 0.03 -0.65 -1.62
N SER A 92 -0.14 0.67 -1.55
CA SER A 92 -0.46 1.52 -2.68
C SER A 92 0.60 2.60 -2.82
N LYS A 93 0.80 3.08 -4.06
CA LYS A 93 1.71 4.18 -4.37
C LYS A 93 0.89 5.37 -4.86
N GLY A 94 0.95 6.48 -4.15
CA GLY A 94 0.29 7.73 -4.51
C GLY A 94 1.29 8.82 -4.88
N VAL A 95 0.87 9.78 -5.71
CA VAL A 95 1.63 11.02 -5.94
C VAL A 95 0.81 12.20 -5.45
N ILE A 96 1.30 12.87 -4.42
CA ILE A 96 0.71 14.08 -3.85
C ILE A 96 1.41 15.30 -4.46
N ARG A 97 0.62 16.30 -4.86
CA ARG A 97 1.11 17.61 -5.32
C ARG A 97 0.58 18.66 -4.37
N SER A 98 1.43 19.18 -3.51
CA SER A 98 1.09 20.30 -2.63
C SER A 98 2.30 21.22 -2.48
N ARG A 99 2.04 22.52 -2.38
CA ARG A 99 3.08 23.52 -2.08
C ARG A 99 3.42 23.55 -0.60
N ASP A 100 2.48 23.18 0.26
CA ASP A 100 2.64 23.24 1.72
C ASP A 100 3.60 22.16 2.23
N LEU A 101 3.61 21.00 1.55
CA LEU A 101 4.55 19.90 1.80
C LEU A 101 5.96 20.16 1.27
N TRP A 102 6.24 21.36 0.74
CA TRP A 102 7.58 21.73 0.28
C TRP A 102 8.58 21.76 1.44
N CYS A 103 8.18 22.32 2.58
CA CYS A 103 9.05 22.51 3.73
C CYS A 103 9.20 21.27 4.63
N CYS A 104 8.33 20.28 4.47
CA CYS A 104 8.35 19.06 5.27
C CYS A 104 9.48 18.12 4.82
N SER A 105 10.17 17.48 5.76
CA SER A 105 11.11 16.40 5.45
C SER A 105 10.38 15.11 5.05
N GLU A 106 11.06 14.15 4.43
CA GLU A 106 10.43 12.87 4.08
C GLU A 106 10.09 12.06 5.35
N GLU A 107 10.91 12.22 6.39
CA GLU A 107 10.76 11.59 7.70
C GLU A 107 9.56 12.14 8.46
N GLU A 108 9.43 13.47 8.56
CA GLU A 108 8.26 14.13 9.18
C GLU A 108 6.95 13.68 8.52
N MET A 109 6.96 13.47 7.21
CA MET A 109 5.79 13.01 6.48
C MET A 109 5.42 11.56 6.79
N VAL A 110 6.40 10.70 7.07
CA VAL A 110 6.14 9.30 7.47
C VAL A 110 5.65 9.24 8.91
N GLU A 111 6.19 10.09 9.79
CA GLU A 111 5.82 10.14 11.20
C GLU A 111 4.43 10.75 11.43
N GLU A 112 4.11 11.87 10.78
CA GLU A 112 2.86 12.60 10.99
C GLU A 112 1.67 12.04 10.20
N LEU A 113 1.91 11.36 9.07
CA LEU A 113 0.83 10.81 8.24
C LEU A 113 0.57 9.34 8.58
N SER A 114 -0.59 9.08 9.21
CA SER A 114 -1.02 7.72 9.50
C SER A 114 -1.22 6.88 8.22
N GLY A 115 -0.67 5.68 8.23
CA GLY A 115 -0.74 4.73 7.11
C GLY A 115 0.34 4.92 6.04
N VAL A 116 1.16 5.97 6.11
CA VAL A 116 2.32 6.14 5.25
C VAL A 116 3.49 5.35 5.80
N THR A 117 4.12 4.51 4.97
CA THR A 117 5.30 3.73 5.36
C THR A 117 6.58 4.25 4.73
N HIS A 118 6.46 4.98 3.62
CA HIS A 118 7.62 5.58 2.98
C HIS A 118 7.20 6.79 2.15
N ALA A 119 7.90 7.90 2.30
CA ALA A 119 7.76 9.09 1.48
C ALA A 119 9.03 9.28 0.65
N ARG A 120 8.87 9.80 -0.57
CA ARG A 120 9.99 10.16 -1.44
C ARG A 120 9.66 11.39 -2.29
N ARG A 121 10.47 12.43 -2.19
CA ARG A 121 10.35 13.67 -2.97
C ARG A 121 10.82 13.44 -4.40
N ILE A 122 9.93 13.65 -5.35
CA ILE A 122 10.25 13.59 -6.77
C ILE A 122 10.75 14.97 -7.20
N LYS A 123 12.08 15.10 -7.31
CA LYS A 123 12.72 16.23 -7.96
C LYS A 123 12.60 16.06 -9.47
N ASN A 124 11.67 16.77 -10.10
CA ASN A 124 11.70 16.88 -11.55
C ASN A 124 12.99 17.63 -11.93
N LYS A 125 13.79 17.08 -12.86
CA LYS A 125 14.86 17.87 -13.47
C LYS A 125 14.22 19.15 -14.00
N PRO A 126 14.75 20.35 -13.71
CA PRO A 126 14.23 21.54 -14.34
C PRO A 126 14.36 21.32 -15.85
N PHE A 127 13.23 21.37 -16.55
CA PHE A 127 13.20 21.34 -18.01
C PHE A 127 13.90 22.63 -18.48
N PHE A 128 15.22 22.60 -18.56
CA PHE A 128 16.02 23.62 -19.21
C PHE A 128 16.37 23.06 -20.58
N ALA A 129 15.58 23.42 -21.59
CA ALA A 129 16.05 24.02 -22.83
C ALA A 129 15.01 23.87 -23.96
N THR A 130 14.13 24.86 -24.09
CA THR A 130 13.93 25.43 -25.43
C THR A 130 14.69 26.74 -25.46
N LYS A 131 15.70 26.79 -26.33
CA LYS A 131 16.55 27.94 -26.59
C LYS A 131 15.71 29.03 -27.28
N LEU A 132 14.82 29.70 -26.55
CA LEU A 132 14.25 30.95 -27.04
C LEU A 132 15.30 32.05 -26.89
N ARG A 133 15.78 32.55 -28.04
CA ARG A 133 16.66 33.73 -28.11
C ARG A 133 15.85 34.97 -27.71
N PHE A 134 15.79 35.25 -26.42
CA PHE A 134 15.35 36.56 -25.95
C PHE A 134 16.56 37.48 -25.76
N SER A 135 16.44 38.72 -26.26
CA SER A 135 17.43 39.77 -26.11
C SER A 135 17.73 40.03 -24.63
N LYS A 136 18.96 40.49 -24.35
CA LYS A 136 19.51 40.64 -22.98
C LYS A 136 18.59 41.45 -22.03
N LEU A 137 17.71 42.29 -22.56
CA LEU A 137 16.84 43.20 -21.82
C LEU A 137 15.59 42.53 -21.22
N VAL A 138 15.03 41.50 -21.86
CA VAL A 138 13.83 40.80 -21.35
C VAL A 138 14.20 39.78 -20.25
N ARG A 139 15.47 39.36 -20.21
CA ARG A 139 15.99 38.34 -19.28
C ARG A 139 16.00 38.81 -17.82
N GLN A 140 16.18 40.10 -17.58
CA GLN A 140 16.21 40.69 -16.22
C GLN A 140 14.81 40.90 -15.63
N LEU A 141 13.79 41.07 -16.49
CA LEU A 141 12.38 41.20 -16.08
C LEU A 141 11.71 39.83 -15.92
N LEU A 142 12.01 38.85 -16.77
CA LEU A 142 11.40 37.52 -16.69
C LEU A 142 11.92 36.69 -15.50
N LEU A 143 13.15 36.88 -15.02
CA LEU A 143 13.66 36.13 -13.86
C LEU A 143 12.93 36.47 -12.54
N LYS A 144 12.26 37.63 -12.45
CA LYS A 144 11.41 37.98 -11.30
C LYS A 144 10.00 37.36 -11.39
N SER A 145 9.49 37.13 -12.61
CA SER A 145 8.16 36.55 -12.87
C SER A 145 8.18 35.05 -13.15
N ILE A 146 9.36 34.44 -13.37
CA ILE A 146 9.56 32.99 -13.25
C ILE A 146 9.58 32.65 -11.75
N LYS A 147 8.49 32.96 -11.05
CA LYS A 147 7.97 32.09 -9.99
C LYS A 147 7.57 30.78 -10.68
N ARG A 148 8.57 30.04 -11.17
CA ARG A 148 8.41 28.67 -11.65
C ARG A 148 7.60 28.00 -10.55
N PHE A 149 6.40 27.59 -10.91
CA PHE A 149 5.59 26.67 -10.13
C PHE A 149 6.47 25.45 -9.81
N GLN A 150 7.24 25.54 -8.73
CA GLN A 150 7.91 24.43 -8.10
C GLN A 150 6.79 23.66 -7.39
N CYS A 151 5.90 23.05 -8.17
CA CYS A 151 5.05 21.98 -7.65
C CYS A 151 5.93 20.75 -7.59
N GLU A 152 6.61 20.57 -6.47
CA GLU A 152 7.23 19.29 -6.18
C GLU A 152 6.14 18.23 -6.02
N ARG A 153 6.39 17.09 -6.64
CA ARG A 153 5.55 15.90 -6.53
C ARG A 153 6.19 15.05 -5.45
N LEU A 154 5.39 14.53 -4.54
CA LEU A 154 5.86 13.59 -3.53
C LEU A 154 5.22 12.25 -3.77
N LEU A 155 6.03 11.20 -3.82
CA LEU A 155 5.57 9.83 -3.89
C LEU A 155 5.41 9.31 -2.47
N VAL A 156 4.20 8.88 -2.13
CA VAL A 156 3.87 8.29 -0.84
C VAL A 156 3.56 6.82 -1.06
N LEU A 157 4.25 5.95 -0.34
CA LEU A 157 3.89 4.56 -0.16
C LEU A 157 3.14 4.45 1.15
N SER A 158 1.95 3.87 1.09
CA SER A 158 1.16 3.57 2.28
C SER A 158 0.96 2.07 2.38
N ASN A 159 1.11 1.52 3.59
CA ASN A 159 0.58 0.20 3.92
C ASN A 159 -0.75 0.40 4.63
N LEU A 160 -1.76 -0.40 4.30
CA LEU A 160 -2.88 -0.57 5.23
C LEU A 160 -2.40 -1.43 6.39
N SER A 161 -1.92 -0.77 7.44
CA SER A 161 -1.66 -1.40 8.72
C SER A 161 -2.97 -1.93 9.29
N PHE A 162 -2.95 -3.17 9.74
CA PHE A 162 -4.04 -3.77 10.50
C PHE A 162 -3.95 -3.27 11.94
N GLU A 163 -4.83 -2.35 12.30
CA GLU A 163 -5.29 -2.17 13.66
C GLU A 163 -6.83 -2.38 13.69
#